data_AF-A0A4V1T0K4-F1
#
_entry.id   AF-A0A4V1T0K4-F1
#
_cell.length_a   1.000
_cell.length_b   1.000
_cell.length_c   1.000
_cell.angle_alpha   90.00
_cell.angle_beta   90.00
_cell.angle_gamma   90.00
#
_symmetry.space_group_name_H-M   'P 1'
#
loop_
_entity.id
_entity.type
_entity.pdbx_description
1 polymer ?
#
loop_
_entity_poly.entity_id
_entity_poly.type
_entity_poly.pdbx_seq_one_letter_code
_entity_poly.pdbx_strand_id
1 'polypeptide(L)'
;MKLQNYLLNLTAGLILLSSCTKHPKTPQEVAAETPFDTTSLLKYNPEKADKRIDAFMQNLHKHNGFNGNVLVAKGGKILYENSFGWANYLTRDSLKLNSQFELASVSKTMTGTAILMLMEQGKLKLDQNVKDFFPNFP
;
A
#
# COMPACT_ATOMS: atom_id res chain seq x y z
N MET A 1 -61.55 35.61 -5.44
CA MET A 1 -60.54 34.57 -5.75
C MET A 1 -59.11 35.01 -5.38
N LYS A 2 -58.88 35.48 -4.14
CA LYS A 2 -57.53 35.87 -3.65
C LYS A 2 -57.24 35.40 -2.21
N LEU A 3 -58.16 34.69 -1.56
CA LEU A 3 -58.01 34.25 -0.16
C LEU A 3 -57.49 32.81 -0.01
N GLN A 4 -57.45 32.04 -1.11
CA GLN A 4 -57.06 30.62 -1.08
C GLN A 4 -55.54 30.40 -1.29
N ASN A 5 -54.81 31.41 -1.78
CA ASN A 5 -53.37 31.33 -2.05
C ASN A 5 -52.47 31.80 -0.89
N TYR A 6 -53.04 32.36 0.19
CA TYR A 6 -52.27 32.79 1.36
C TYR A 6 -52.06 31.65 2.37
N LEU A 7 -53.03 30.73 2.46
CA LEU A 7 -52.95 29.54 3.32
C LEU A 7 -51.94 28.49 2.82
N LEU A 8 -51.65 28.44 1.51
CA LEU A 8 -50.69 27.49 0.94
C LEU A 8 -49.23 27.93 1.13
N ASN A 9 -48.98 29.24 1.29
CA ASN A 9 -47.63 29.79 1.47
C ASN A 9 -47.21 29.90 2.94
N LEU A 10 -48.16 29.82 3.88
CA LEU A 10 -47.84 29.85 5.31
C LEU A 10 -47.32 28.50 5.84
N THR A 11 -47.61 27.39 5.15
CA THR A 11 -47.11 26.06 5.52
C THR A 11 -45.69 25.76 5.03
N ALA A 12 -45.14 26.57 4.13
CA ALA A 12 -43.78 26.38 3.59
C ALA A 12 -42.67 27.01 4.45
N GLY A 13 -43.01 27.87 5.43
CA GLY A 13 -42.03 28.60 6.23
C GLY A 13 -41.50 27.88 7.46
N LEU A 14 -42.08 26.75 7.88
CA LEU A 14 -41.80 26.15 9.19
C LEU A 14 -40.87 24.91 9.14
N ILE A 15 -40.40 24.48 7.96
CA ILE A 15 -39.63 23.24 7.80
C ILE A 15 -38.09 23.48 7.74
N LEU A 16 -37.62 24.73 7.77
CA LEU A 16 -36.20 25.06 7.54
C LEU A 16 -35.33 25.24 8.80
N LEU A 17 -35.77 24.89 10.01
CA LEU A 17 -34.99 25.14 11.24
C LEU A 17 -34.53 23.91 12.04
N SER A 18 -34.66 22.69 11.51
CA SER A 18 -34.39 21.47 12.30
C SER A 18 -33.40 20.50 11.65
N SER A 19 -32.23 20.95 11.21
CA SER A 19 -31.15 19.99 10.88
C SER A 19 -29.74 20.55 10.99
N CYS A 20 -29.35 20.93 12.20
CA CYS A 20 -27.95 21.01 12.61
C CYS A 20 -27.74 20.18 13.88
N THR A 21 -27.96 18.88 13.81
CA THR A 21 -27.50 17.96 14.85
C THR A 21 -26.06 17.59 14.52
N LYS A 22 -25.09 18.16 15.25
CA LYS A 22 -23.70 17.69 15.23
C LYS A 22 -23.70 16.23 15.69
N HIS A 23 -23.62 15.29 14.74
CA HIS A 23 -23.36 13.90 15.06
C HIS A 23 -21.86 13.77 15.40
N PRO A 24 -21.50 13.29 16.61
CA PRO A 24 -20.15 12.82 16.84
C PRO A 24 -19.94 11.64 15.89
N LYS A 25 -18.92 11.73 15.01
CA LYS A 25 -18.48 10.57 14.24
C LYS A 25 -17.93 9.55 15.23
N THR A 26 -18.74 8.56 15.59
CA THR A 26 -18.26 7.32 16.19
C THR A 26 -17.14 6.79 15.29
N PRO A 27 -15.96 6.39 15.84
CA PRO A 27 -14.94 5.73 15.04
C PRO A 27 -15.58 4.56 14.30
N GLN A 28 -15.65 4.70 12.99
CA GLN A 28 -16.21 3.70 12.11
C GLN A 28 -15.24 2.52 12.16
N GLU A 29 -15.67 1.44 12.80
CA GLU A 29 -14.97 0.16 12.77
C GLU A 29 -14.70 -0.17 11.31
N VAL A 30 -13.42 -0.18 10.93
CA VAL A 30 -12.98 -0.47 9.56
C VAL A 30 -13.40 -1.90 9.28
N ALA A 31 -14.55 -2.07 8.61
CA ALA A 31 -15.00 -3.35 8.12
C ALA A 31 -13.85 -3.96 7.31
N ALA A 32 -13.45 -5.17 7.70
CA ALA A 32 -12.36 -5.90 7.06
C ALA A 32 -12.57 -5.92 5.53
N GLU A 33 -11.72 -5.19 4.81
CA GLU A 33 -11.70 -5.22 3.35
C GLU A 33 -11.54 -6.66 2.88
N THR A 34 -12.35 -7.09 1.91
CA THR A 34 -12.24 -8.43 1.30
C THR A 34 -10.79 -8.67 0.87
N PRO A 35 -10.19 -9.84 1.19
CA PRO A 35 -8.79 -10.09 0.90
C PRO A 35 -8.48 -9.82 -0.57
N PHE A 36 -7.53 -8.91 -0.81
CA PHE A 36 -7.01 -8.64 -2.14
C PHE A 36 -6.44 -9.96 -2.72
N ASP A 37 -7.04 -10.47 -3.80
CA ASP A 37 -6.59 -11.71 -4.46
C ASP A 37 -5.26 -11.47 -5.17
N THR A 38 -4.18 -11.63 -4.42
CA THR A 38 -2.80 -11.53 -4.90
C THR A 38 -2.42 -12.66 -5.85
N THR A 39 -3.11 -13.81 -5.77
CA THR A 39 -2.71 -15.03 -6.46
C THR A 39 -2.90 -14.93 -7.97
N SER A 40 -3.98 -14.26 -8.41
CA SER A 40 -4.26 -14.05 -9.83
C SER A 40 -3.34 -13.00 -10.48
N LEU A 41 -2.85 -12.04 -9.70
CA LEU A 41 -1.98 -10.94 -10.18
C LEU A 41 -0.49 -11.32 -10.24
N LEU A 42 -0.06 -12.25 -9.39
CA LEU A 42 1.36 -12.60 -9.22
C LEU A 42 1.77 -13.90 -9.94
N LYS A 43 0.95 -14.41 -10.87
CA LYS A 43 1.32 -15.60 -11.64
C LYS A 43 2.28 -15.26 -12.80
N TYR A 44 3.57 -15.59 -12.63
CA TYR A 44 4.55 -15.47 -13.69
C TYR A 44 4.39 -16.56 -14.77
N ASN A 45 4.54 -16.18 -16.05
CA ASN A 45 4.67 -17.12 -17.16
C ASN A 45 5.99 -16.86 -17.91
N PRO A 46 6.98 -17.75 -17.81
CA PRO A 46 8.29 -17.56 -18.43
C PRO A 46 8.25 -17.53 -19.97
N GLU A 47 7.27 -18.20 -20.61
CA GLU A 47 7.12 -18.14 -22.08
C GLU A 47 6.71 -16.74 -22.57
N LYS A 48 6.11 -15.94 -21.69
CA LYS A 48 5.67 -14.57 -21.96
C LYS A 48 6.62 -13.51 -21.40
N ALA A 49 7.80 -13.92 -20.92
CA ALA A 49 8.78 -13.00 -20.38
C ALA A 49 9.23 -11.97 -21.43
N ASP A 50 9.36 -10.69 -21.03
CA ASP A 50 9.86 -9.67 -21.95
C ASP A 50 11.36 -9.93 -22.24
N LYS A 51 11.63 -10.39 -23.46
CA LYS A 51 12.98 -10.76 -23.93
C LYS A 51 13.99 -9.61 -23.86
N ARG A 52 13.53 -8.35 -23.87
CA ARG A 52 14.44 -7.19 -23.75
C ARG A 52 14.92 -7.03 -22.32
N ILE A 53 14.05 -7.26 -21.34
CA ILE A 53 14.41 -7.25 -19.91
C ILE A 53 15.38 -8.40 -19.64
N ASP A 54 15.08 -9.58 -20.14
CA ASP A 54 15.95 -10.75 -20.02
C ASP A 54 17.35 -10.47 -20.60
N ALA A 55 17.43 -9.99 -21.85
CA ALA A 55 18.71 -9.66 -22.50
C ALA A 55 19.50 -8.59 -21.71
N PHE A 56 18.82 -7.57 -21.19
CA PHE A 56 19.43 -6.53 -20.36
C PHE A 56 19.99 -7.11 -19.05
N MET A 57 19.20 -7.91 -18.32
CA MET A 57 19.63 -8.50 -17.06
C MET A 57 20.76 -9.53 -17.27
N GLN A 58 20.71 -10.32 -18.34
CA GLN A 58 21.80 -11.20 -18.73
C GLN A 58 23.09 -10.43 -19.03
N ASN A 59 23.00 -9.28 -19.70
CA ASN A 59 24.16 -8.43 -19.98
C ASN A 59 24.76 -7.87 -18.67
N LEU A 60 23.93 -7.35 -17.77
CA LEU A 60 24.37 -6.88 -16.45
C LEU A 60 25.03 -7.98 -15.61
N HIS A 61 24.47 -9.19 -15.62
CA HIS A 61 25.07 -10.32 -14.90
C HIS A 61 26.44 -10.69 -15.48
N LYS A 62 26.53 -10.81 -16.82
CA LYS A 62 27.76 -11.25 -17.50
C LYS A 62 28.89 -10.20 -17.44
N HIS A 63 28.56 -8.92 -17.54
CA HIS A 63 29.57 -7.87 -17.76
C HIS A 63 29.72 -6.88 -16.61
N ASN A 64 28.72 -6.75 -15.74
CA ASN A 64 28.70 -5.75 -14.67
C ASN A 64 28.62 -6.39 -13.26
N GLY A 65 28.68 -7.71 -13.18
CA GLY A 65 28.72 -8.44 -11.90
C GLY A 65 27.40 -8.41 -11.12
N PHE A 66 26.27 -8.22 -11.79
CA PHE A 66 24.97 -8.29 -11.12
C PHE A 66 24.78 -9.66 -10.46
N ASN A 67 24.41 -9.68 -9.18
CA ASN A 67 24.05 -10.88 -8.42
C ASN A 67 22.80 -10.55 -7.59
N GLY A 68 21.71 -11.27 -7.82
CA GLY A 68 20.43 -11.00 -7.17
C GLY A 68 19.23 -11.59 -7.88
N ASN A 69 18.06 -11.41 -7.26
CA ASN A 69 16.75 -11.73 -7.84
C ASN A 69 16.11 -10.48 -8.43
N VAL A 70 15.38 -10.66 -9.53
CA VAL A 70 14.70 -9.57 -10.24
C VAL A 70 13.26 -9.95 -10.50
N LEU A 71 12.34 -9.04 -10.19
CA LEU A 71 10.93 -9.10 -10.57
C LEU A 71 10.54 -7.76 -11.20
N VAL A 72 9.97 -7.79 -12.39
CA VAL A 72 9.40 -6.61 -13.05
C VAL A 72 7.92 -6.87 -13.30
N ALA A 73 7.06 -5.99 -12.81
CA ALA A 73 5.62 -6.08 -12.98
C ALA A 73 5.03 -4.76 -13.50
N LYS A 74 3.95 -4.85 -14.30
CA LYS A 74 3.21 -3.70 -14.79
C LYS A 74 1.72 -4.04 -14.89
N GLY A 75 0.87 -3.18 -14.34
CA GLY A 75 -0.59 -3.36 -14.39
C GLY A 75 -1.05 -4.68 -13.77
N GLY A 76 -0.45 -5.07 -12.63
CA GLY A 76 -0.79 -6.30 -11.92
C GLY A 76 -0.39 -7.60 -12.64
N LYS A 77 0.58 -7.54 -13.56
CA LYS A 77 1.13 -8.72 -14.24
C LYS A 77 2.64 -8.73 -14.16
N ILE A 78 3.23 -9.88 -13.86
CA ILE A 78 4.68 -10.08 -13.90
C ILE A 78 5.12 -10.19 -15.36
N LEU A 79 6.03 -9.32 -15.77
CA LEU A 79 6.63 -9.26 -17.11
C LEU A 79 7.94 -10.04 -17.19
N TYR A 80 8.64 -10.17 -16.06
CA TYR A 80 9.92 -10.86 -15.97
C TYR A 80 10.21 -11.22 -14.51
N GLU A 81 10.70 -12.43 -14.26
CA GLU A 81 11.15 -12.89 -12.95
C GLU A 81 12.30 -13.89 -13.14
N ASN A 82 13.44 -13.66 -12.47
CA ASN A 82 14.61 -14.54 -12.56
C ASN A 82 15.61 -14.33 -11.39
N SER A 83 16.53 -15.27 -11.22
CA SER A 83 17.63 -15.26 -10.25
C SER A 83 18.99 -15.34 -10.96
N PHE A 84 19.96 -14.54 -10.50
CA PHE A 84 21.30 -14.47 -11.10
C PHE A 84 22.41 -14.56 -10.06
N GLY A 85 23.36 -15.48 -10.23
CA GLY A 85 24.54 -15.59 -9.38
C GLY A 85 24.34 -16.50 -8.16
N TRP A 86 25.10 -16.22 -7.10
CA TRP A 86 25.25 -17.10 -5.94
C TRP A 86 24.70 -16.51 -4.66
N ALA A 87 23.94 -17.32 -3.93
CA ALA A 87 23.50 -17.05 -2.55
C ALA A 87 24.68 -17.14 -1.58
N ASN A 88 25.61 -18.05 -1.85
CA ASN A 88 26.85 -18.21 -1.10
C ASN A 88 28.02 -18.31 -2.07
N TYR A 89 28.92 -17.34 -2.01
CA TYR A 89 30.06 -17.25 -2.91
C TYR A 89 31.10 -18.36 -2.68
N LEU A 90 31.28 -18.81 -1.43
CA LEU A 90 32.27 -19.81 -1.05
C LEU A 90 31.86 -21.21 -1.50
N THR A 91 30.60 -21.59 -1.26
CA THR A 91 30.05 -22.89 -1.65
C THR A 91 29.53 -22.91 -3.09
N ARG A 92 29.40 -21.73 -3.71
CA ARG A 92 28.79 -21.52 -5.05
C ARG A 92 27.34 -21.98 -5.12
N ASP A 93 26.62 -21.92 -4.00
CA ASP A 93 25.18 -22.18 -3.99
C ASP A 93 24.47 -21.10 -4.80
N SER A 94 23.69 -21.52 -5.79
CA SER A 94 22.98 -20.59 -6.67
C SER A 94 21.81 -19.91 -5.95
N LEU A 95 21.54 -18.66 -6.32
CA LEU A 95 20.29 -18.00 -5.91
C LEU A 95 19.08 -18.74 -6.47
N LYS A 96 18.00 -18.74 -5.69
CA LYS A 96 16.66 -19.23 -6.06
C LYS A 96 15.68 -18.07 -5.97
N LEU A 97 14.54 -18.15 -6.64
CA LEU A 97 13.52 -17.09 -6.59
C LEU A 97 13.07 -16.76 -5.16
N ASN A 98 13.08 -17.74 -4.26
CA ASN A 98 12.74 -17.60 -2.85
C ASN A 98 13.95 -17.39 -1.92
N SER A 99 15.13 -17.08 -2.45
CA SER A 99 16.28 -16.67 -1.63
C SER A 99 15.96 -15.40 -0.86
N GLN A 100 16.38 -15.35 0.41
CA GLN A 100 16.15 -14.21 1.31
C GLN A 100 17.28 -13.20 1.19
N PHE A 101 16.95 -11.92 1.31
CA PHE A 101 17.89 -10.80 1.24
C PHE A 101 17.64 -9.83 2.38
N GLU A 102 18.71 -9.19 2.85
CA GLU A 102 18.63 -8.06 3.76
C GLU A 102 18.16 -6.82 2.98
N LEU A 103 16.92 -6.38 3.23
CA LEU A 103 16.29 -5.27 2.49
C LEU A 103 16.83 -3.88 2.89
N ALA A 104 17.61 -3.81 3.97
CA ALA A 104 18.22 -2.58 4.49
C ALA A 104 17.21 -1.42 4.55
N SER A 105 17.50 -0.29 3.90
CA SER A 105 16.63 0.90 3.95
C SER A 105 15.25 0.71 3.31
N VAL A 106 15.04 -0.31 2.48
CA VAL A 106 13.70 -0.62 1.95
C VAL A 106 12.74 -1.00 3.09
N SER A 107 13.24 -1.56 4.20
CA SER A 107 12.43 -1.88 5.39
C SER A 107 11.68 -0.68 5.98
N LYS A 108 12.15 0.56 5.73
CA LYS A 108 11.49 1.78 6.23
C LYS A 108 10.08 1.98 5.68
N THR A 109 9.80 1.50 4.47
CA THR A 109 8.44 1.58 3.90
C THR A 109 7.46 0.75 4.72
N MET A 110 7.87 -0.45 5.15
CA MET A 110 7.08 -1.31 6.03
C MET A 110 6.85 -0.65 7.39
N THR A 111 7.90 -0.08 8.00
CA THR A 111 7.77 0.66 9.27
C THR A 111 6.86 1.88 9.12
N GLY A 112 7.00 2.64 8.04
CA GLY A 112 6.14 3.79 7.74
C GLY A 112 4.67 3.38 7.58
N THR A 113 4.39 2.30 6.84
CA THR A 113 3.03 1.74 6.73
C THR A 113 2.48 1.36 8.09
N ALA A 114 3.25 0.70 8.95
CA ALA A 114 2.81 0.35 10.30
C ALA A 114 2.45 1.61 11.14
N ILE A 115 3.24 2.67 11.04
CA ILE A 115 2.95 3.97 11.69
C ILE A 115 1.64 4.57 11.17
N LEU A 116 1.43 4.56 9.85
CA LEU A 116 0.20 5.09 9.25
C LEU A 116 -1.04 4.27 9.63
N MET A 117 -0.91 2.94 9.73
CA MET A 117 -1.99 2.08 10.24
C MET A 117 -2.32 2.38 11.70
N LEU A 118 -1.32 2.66 12.54
CA LEU A 118 -1.55 3.08 13.93
C LEU A 118 -2.25 4.45 14.00
N MET A 119 -1.89 5.38 13.11
CA MET A 119 -2.56 6.67 13.00
C MET A 119 -4.04 6.50 12.61
N GLU A 120 -4.33 5.67 11.60
CA GLU A 120 -5.70 5.39 11.16
C GLU A 120 -6.55 4.77 12.28
N GLN A 121 -5.95 3.91 13.11
CA GLN A 121 -6.56 3.33 14.30
C GLN A 121 -6.72 4.33 15.46
N GLY A 122 -6.29 5.59 15.30
CA GLY A 122 -6.33 6.62 16.34
C GLY A 122 -5.35 6.39 17.50
N LYS A 123 -4.37 5.49 17.34
CA LYS A 123 -3.39 5.15 18.39
C LYS A 123 -2.25 6.16 18.51
N LEU A 124 -2.01 6.93 17.45
CA LEU A 124 -1.07 8.06 17.43
C LEU A 124 -1.53 9.12 16.42
N LYS A 125 -0.89 10.29 16.45
CA LYS A 125 -0.95 11.30 15.38
C LYS A 125 0.47 11.59 14.92
N LEU A 126 0.63 11.95 13.65
CA LEU A 126 1.95 12.14 13.04
C LEU A 126 2.69 13.38 13.57
N ASP A 127 1.96 14.32 14.17
CA ASP A 127 2.45 15.56 14.75
C ASP A 127 2.63 15.50 16.27
N GLN A 128 2.44 14.33 16.89
CA GLN A 128 2.73 14.14 18.31
C GLN A 128 4.20 14.32 18.63
N ASN A 129 4.47 14.81 19.84
CA ASN A 129 5.84 14.92 20.29
C ASN A 129 6.38 13.52 20.60
N VAL A 130 7.62 13.23 20.24
CA VAL A 130 8.28 11.96 20.62
C VAL A 130 8.27 11.73 22.14
N LYS A 131 8.29 12.82 22.93
CA LYS A 131 8.18 12.78 24.39
C LYS A 131 6.83 12.27 24.89
N ASP A 132 5.79 12.29 24.06
CA ASP A 132 4.48 11.70 24.40
C ASP A 132 4.56 10.17 24.52
N PHE A 133 5.54 9.54 23.85
CA PHE A 133 5.81 8.10 23.89
C PHE A 133 7.03 7.74 24.73
N PHE A 134 8.04 8.63 24.74
CA PHE A 134 9.31 8.43 25.42
C PHE A 134 9.62 9.64 26.32
N PRO A 135 9.09 9.68 27.55
CA PRO A 135 9.18 10.88 28.40
C PRO A 135 10.60 11.39 28.69
N ASN A 136 11.59 10.49 28.65
CA ASN A 136 13.00 10.79 28.88
C ASN A 136 13.79 11.08 27.59
N PHE A 137 13.12 11.14 26.43
CA PHE A 137 13.78 11.53 25.19
C PHE A 137 14.30 12.99 25.33
N PRO A 138 15.54 13.28 24.91
CA PRO A 138 16.18 14.58 25.14
C PRO A 138 15.34 15.76 24.64
#